data_AF-A0A9I9DI45-F1
#
_entry.id   AF-A0A9I9DI45-F1
#
_cell.length_a   1.000
_cell.length_b   1.000
_cell.length_c   1.000
_cell.angle_alpha   90.00
_cell.angle_beta   90.00
_cell.angle_gamma   90.00
#
_symmetry.space_group_name_H-M   'P 1'
#
loop_
_entity.id
_entity.type
_entity.pdbx_description
1 polymer ?
#
loop_
_entity_poly.entity_id
_entity_poly.type
_entity_poly.pdbx_seq_one_letter_code
_entity_poly.pdbx_strand_id
1 'polypeptide(L)'
;MEEEDELLEPVSPTAQCFNTSALSISVIAVVEFEIPIDEAKIMCYAKDFIPLNPLFSSIMVNDINGERKWKKVEVKVEEQIVVATPPSNLSIELNNVYFNEYITKLSVKEFAQNKPLWEIHILNCPTSDAAANLVLKFHHSLGDGYSVMGLLLSSMKRADNPSLPLTFPFTGKIINSNKFGQISSGVSHFLLSSINTVLDFGLSLIKSSVLEDELTPIRSGGDGVEFKPTEIWTITFSLHHIKQIKSKLRMTVNDVVVGMLFLGIRLYMEETRPESTKSNSTALVLLNTRMFRTYKCMEDMLNPNSNTPWGNRFAFLHIDIPKLTDFNLSNPLQLVEAAQKLIKRKRDSSAVFLVDKLMQMIHKFRGSEVASKYVYKTIKNSSLSISNLIGPKEKMALTGHPAKGMYFTVVGIPQSLKISVISYMENLRIAFGGEKEFIDQEKLTSCMKKAFDYIHKASIDVSMF
;
A
#
# COMPACT_ATOMS: atom_id res chain seq x y z
N MET A 1 -35.03 10.94 -18.35
CA MET A 1 -34.70 10.65 -16.94
C MET A 1 -34.37 9.16 -16.79
N GLU A 2 -35.23 8.24 -17.24
CA GLU A 2 -34.86 6.81 -17.34
C GLU A 2 -33.74 6.53 -18.37
N GLU A 3 -33.73 7.20 -19.53
CA GLU A 3 -32.65 7.03 -20.53
C GLU A 3 -31.27 7.58 -20.09
N GLU A 4 -31.22 8.55 -19.17
CA GLU A 4 -29.94 9.05 -18.61
C GLU A 4 -29.37 8.09 -17.56
N ASP A 5 -30.23 7.34 -16.85
CA ASP A 5 -29.85 6.38 -15.81
C ASP A 5 -29.37 5.03 -16.39
N GLU A 6 -29.78 4.68 -17.61
CA GLU A 6 -29.29 3.48 -18.34
C GLU A 6 -27.84 3.62 -18.81
N LEU A 7 -27.31 4.84 -18.92
CA LEU A 7 -25.93 5.11 -19.36
C LEU A 7 -24.91 5.16 -18.20
N LEU A 8 -25.36 5.01 -16.95
CA LEU A 8 -24.51 5.09 -15.76
C LEU A 8 -23.91 3.74 -15.40
N GLU A 9 -22.58 3.67 -15.23
CA GLU A 9 -21.90 2.43 -14.85
C GLU A 9 -22.01 2.18 -13.34
N PRO A 10 -22.30 0.95 -12.88
CA PRO A 10 -22.40 0.65 -11.45
C PRO A 10 -21.04 0.76 -10.74
N VAL A 11 -21.03 1.36 -9.56
CA VAL A 11 -19.82 1.38 -8.72
C VAL A 11 -19.60 0.00 -8.11
N SER A 12 -18.39 -0.54 -8.22
CA SER A 12 -18.09 -1.87 -7.65
C SER A 12 -18.34 -1.93 -6.13
N PRO A 13 -18.74 -3.09 -5.55
CA PRO A 13 -19.00 -3.23 -4.13
C PRO A 13 -17.89 -2.70 -3.20
N THR A 14 -16.64 -3.01 -3.54
CA THR A 14 -15.46 -2.54 -2.79
C THR A 14 -15.27 -1.03 -2.91
N ALA A 15 -15.51 -0.45 -4.10
CA ALA A 15 -15.42 0.98 -4.30
C ALA A 15 -16.51 1.75 -3.52
N GLN A 16 -17.72 1.20 -3.43
CA GLN A 16 -18.78 1.75 -2.57
C GLN A 16 -18.39 1.66 -1.08
N CYS A 17 -17.81 0.53 -0.66
CA CYS A 17 -17.37 0.28 0.71
C CYS A 17 -16.32 1.28 1.21
N PHE A 18 -15.45 1.78 0.33
CA PHE A 18 -14.40 2.76 0.66
C PHE A 18 -14.82 4.22 0.51
N ASN A 19 -16.07 4.50 0.16
CA ASN A 19 -16.57 5.86 -0.01
C ASN A 19 -17.84 6.09 0.85
N THR A 20 -17.86 5.65 2.10
CA THR A 20 -19.04 5.80 2.96
C THR A 20 -18.82 6.84 4.04
N SER A 21 -19.87 7.12 4.83
CA SER A 21 -19.72 7.91 6.06
C SER A 21 -18.79 7.25 7.08
N ALA A 22 -18.64 5.92 7.04
CA ALA A 22 -17.79 5.16 7.96
C ALA A 22 -16.33 5.07 7.50
N LEU A 23 -16.06 5.15 6.19
CA LEU A 23 -14.72 4.92 5.64
C LEU A 23 -14.58 5.67 4.31
N SER A 24 -13.62 6.58 4.26
CA SER A 24 -13.23 7.35 3.06
C SER A 24 -11.72 7.29 2.91
N ILE A 25 -11.24 6.40 2.04
CA ILE A 25 -9.81 6.10 1.92
C ILE A 25 -9.22 6.82 0.71
N SER A 26 -8.12 7.52 0.94
CA SER A 26 -7.31 8.09 -0.13
C SER A 26 -5.91 7.51 -0.14
N VAL A 27 -5.26 7.58 -1.28
CA VAL A 27 -3.85 7.25 -1.45
C VAL A 27 -3.14 8.52 -1.89
N ILE A 28 -2.00 8.79 -1.27
CA ILE A 28 -1.06 9.84 -1.69
C ILE A 28 0.15 9.13 -2.26
N ALA A 29 0.44 9.35 -3.54
CA ALA A 29 1.67 8.92 -4.19
C ALA A 29 2.53 10.15 -4.49
N VAL A 30 3.84 10.03 -4.32
CA VAL A 30 4.81 11.09 -4.57
C VAL A 30 5.82 10.59 -5.58
N VAL A 31 6.05 11.37 -6.62
CA VAL A 31 7.13 11.19 -7.60
C VAL A 31 8.11 12.34 -7.43
N GLU A 32 9.36 12.00 -7.17
CA GLU A 32 10.47 12.93 -6.98
C GLU A 32 11.21 13.11 -8.30
N PHE A 33 11.41 14.35 -8.73
CA PHE A 33 12.10 14.67 -9.98
C PHE A 33 13.49 15.25 -9.76
N GLU A 34 14.39 14.98 -10.71
CA GLU A 34 15.77 15.50 -10.70
C GLU A 34 15.86 16.97 -11.14
N ILE A 35 14.83 17.46 -11.81
CA ILE A 35 14.72 18.82 -12.32
C ILE A 35 13.38 19.43 -11.90
N PRO A 36 13.24 20.77 -11.88
CA PRO A 36 11.96 21.43 -11.73
C PRO A 36 10.94 20.92 -12.76
N ILE A 37 9.69 20.82 -12.34
CA ILE A 37 8.57 20.38 -13.17
C ILE A 37 8.11 21.53 -14.04
N ASP A 38 8.06 21.29 -15.35
CA ASP A 38 7.34 22.13 -16.32
C ASP A 38 5.83 21.87 -16.18
N GLU A 39 5.13 22.85 -15.61
CA GLU A 39 3.69 22.78 -15.35
C GLU A 39 2.88 22.52 -16.64
N ALA A 40 3.25 23.14 -17.76
CA ALA A 40 2.53 22.97 -19.03
C ALA A 40 2.60 21.53 -19.54
N LYS A 41 3.75 20.86 -19.33
CA LYS A 41 3.91 19.44 -19.68
C LYS A 41 3.08 18.53 -18.77
N ILE A 42 2.94 18.84 -17.48
CA ILE A 42 2.07 18.07 -16.58
C ILE A 42 0.59 18.30 -16.89
N MET A 43 0.20 19.52 -17.24
CA MET A 43 -1.14 19.83 -17.73
C MET A 43 -1.47 19.02 -18.99
N CYS A 44 -0.55 18.94 -19.95
CA CYS A 44 -0.69 18.12 -21.15
C CYS A 44 -0.80 16.63 -20.79
N TYR A 45 0.09 16.14 -19.92
CA TYR A 45 0.03 14.77 -19.41
C TYR A 45 -1.32 14.42 -18.79
N ALA A 46 -1.89 15.30 -17.95
CA ALA A 46 -3.18 15.05 -17.34
C ALA A 46 -4.31 14.97 -18.38
N LYS A 47 -4.24 15.77 -19.46
CA LYS A 47 -5.19 15.71 -20.59
C LYS A 47 -5.09 14.38 -21.36
N ASP A 48 -3.88 13.85 -21.53
CA ASP A 48 -3.64 12.54 -22.18
C ASP A 48 -4.00 11.35 -21.28
N PHE A 49 -3.92 11.54 -19.97
CA PHE A 49 -4.17 10.53 -18.94
C PHE A 49 -5.66 10.25 -18.71
N ILE A 50 -6.51 11.28 -18.74
CA ILE A 50 -7.96 11.14 -18.46
C ILE A 50 -8.65 10.13 -19.39
N PRO A 51 -8.41 10.13 -20.71
CA PRO A 51 -9.05 9.18 -21.63
C PRO A 51 -8.64 7.72 -21.41
N LEU A 52 -7.53 7.45 -20.70
CA LEU A 52 -7.03 6.09 -20.52
C LEU A 52 -7.98 5.24 -19.67
N ASN A 53 -8.76 5.86 -18.78
CA ASN A 53 -9.74 5.14 -17.97
C ASN A 53 -10.94 6.04 -17.65
N PRO A 54 -12.19 5.61 -17.98
CA PRO A 54 -13.39 6.45 -17.86
C PRO A 54 -13.65 6.95 -16.43
N LEU A 55 -13.15 6.25 -15.40
CA LEU A 55 -13.30 6.63 -14.00
C LEU A 55 -12.61 7.97 -13.67
N PHE A 56 -11.57 8.37 -14.41
CA PHE A 56 -10.89 9.66 -14.22
C PHE A 56 -11.67 10.84 -14.82
N SER A 57 -12.71 10.54 -15.61
CA SER A 57 -13.70 11.50 -16.10
C SER A 57 -15.08 11.31 -15.47
N SER A 58 -15.16 10.66 -14.30
CA SER A 58 -16.44 10.33 -13.67
C SER A 58 -16.51 10.79 -12.21
N ILE A 59 -17.73 11.09 -11.78
CA ILE A 59 -18.10 11.36 -10.38
C ILE A 59 -19.04 10.28 -9.87
N MET A 60 -19.09 10.09 -8.56
CA MET A 60 -20.03 9.16 -7.95
C MET A 60 -21.35 9.87 -7.66
N VAL A 61 -22.46 9.31 -8.16
CA VAL A 61 -23.82 9.82 -7.93
C VAL A 61 -24.72 8.71 -7.42
N ASN A 62 -25.82 9.07 -6.78
CA ASN A 62 -26.90 8.12 -6.48
C ASN A 62 -27.92 8.19 -7.62
N ASP A 63 -28.38 7.03 -8.09
CA ASP A 63 -29.52 6.95 -9.00
C ASP A 63 -30.85 7.08 -8.25
N ILE A 64 -31.96 7.00 -8.97
CA ILE A 64 -33.33 7.09 -8.41
C ILE A 64 -33.63 6.03 -7.34
N ASN A 65 -32.93 4.89 -7.37
CA ASN A 65 -33.09 3.79 -6.41
C ASN A 65 -32.13 3.92 -5.22
N GLY A 66 -31.29 4.96 -5.21
CA GLY A 66 -30.24 5.16 -4.21
C GLY A 66 -28.99 4.31 -4.44
N GLU A 67 -28.88 3.65 -5.60
CA GLU A 67 -27.68 2.90 -5.97
C GLU A 67 -26.58 3.85 -6.45
N ARG A 68 -25.35 3.56 -6.04
CA ARG A 68 -24.19 4.38 -6.43
C ARG A 68 -23.70 4.01 -7.81
N LYS A 69 -23.66 4.99 -8.70
CA LYS A 69 -23.19 4.86 -10.08
C LYS A 69 -22.13 5.90 -10.43
N TRP A 70 -21.30 5.57 -11.41
CA TRP A 70 -20.35 6.49 -12.02
C TRP A 70 -21.05 7.29 -13.11
N LYS A 71 -21.03 8.61 -12.98
CA LYS A 71 -21.53 9.55 -13.97
C LYS A 71 -20.35 10.25 -14.64
N LYS A 72 -20.25 10.11 -15.96
CA LYS A 72 -19.25 10.83 -16.75
C LYS A 72 -19.51 12.34 -16.70
N VAL A 73 -18.45 13.12 -16.55
CA VAL A 73 -18.47 14.59 -16.51
C VAL A 73 -17.34 15.15 -17.37
N GLU A 74 -17.52 16.40 -17.79
CA GLU A 74 -16.43 17.16 -18.39
C GLU A 74 -15.42 17.54 -17.30
N VAL A 75 -14.15 17.21 -17.50
CA VAL A 75 -13.08 17.49 -16.53
C VAL A 75 -12.33 18.75 -16.95
N LYS A 76 -12.43 19.80 -16.13
CA LYS A 76 -11.55 20.96 -16.20
C LYS A 76 -10.24 20.62 -15.49
N VAL A 77 -9.22 20.26 -16.26
CA VAL A 77 -7.92 19.79 -15.74
C VAL A 77 -7.28 20.84 -14.83
N GLU A 78 -7.46 22.11 -15.15
CA GLU A 78 -6.97 23.26 -14.40
C GLU A 78 -7.54 23.31 -12.97
N GLU A 79 -8.70 22.69 -12.73
CA GLU A 79 -9.31 22.60 -11.41
C GLU A 79 -8.87 21.36 -10.61
N GLN A 80 -8.19 20.40 -11.25
CA GLN A 80 -7.65 19.18 -10.63
C GLN A 80 -6.14 19.25 -10.38
N ILE A 81 -5.47 20.25 -10.97
CA ILE A 81 -4.05 20.49 -10.80
C ILE A 81 -3.85 21.68 -9.87
N VAL A 82 -3.11 21.46 -8.78
CA VAL A 82 -2.76 22.48 -7.80
C VAL A 82 -1.26 22.73 -7.86
N VAL A 83 -0.87 23.94 -8.24
CA VAL A 83 0.53 24.38 -8.15
C VAL A 83 0.74 25.00 -6.77
N ALA A 84 1.57 24.38 -5.94
CA ALA A 84 1.87 24.87 -4.60
C ALA A 84 3.25 25.54 -4.58
N THR A 85 3.23 26.85 -4.38
CA THR A 85 4.43 27.68 -4.35
C THR A 85 4.80 27.99 -2.89
N PRO A 86 6.06 27.80 -2.48
CA PRO A 86 6.51 28.25 -1.17
C PRO A 86 6.45 29.78 -1.07
N PRO A 87 6.24 30.35 0.13
CA PRO A 87 6.05 31.79 0.31
C PRO A 87 7.30 32.65 0.02
N SER A 88 8.49 32.05 -0.06
CA SER A 88 9.75 32.75 -0.41
C SER A 88 10.81 31.76 -0.92
N ASN A 89 11.98 32.25 -1.34
CA ASN A 89 13.14 31.40 -1.65
C ASN A 89 13.73 30.81 -0.35
N LEU A 90 13.14 29.70 0.09
CA LEU A 90 13.51 28.99 1.31
C LEU A 90 14.81 28.18 1.13
N SER A 91 15.50 27.92 2.23
CA SER A 91 16.57 26.92 2.28
C SER A 91 16.01 25.51 2.05
N ILE A 92 16.88 24.54 1.72
CA ILE A 92 16.48 23.13 1.54
C ILE A 92 15.77 22.57 2.79
N GLU A 93 16.26 22.91 3.99
CA GLU A 93 15.66 22.48 5.25
C GLU A 93 14.23 23.03 5.43
N LEU A 94 14.03 24.31 5.14
CA LEU A 94 12.71 24.94 5.22
C LEU A 94 11.76 24.42 4.12
N ASN A 95 12.27 24.08 2.94
CA ASN A 95 11.49 23.41 1.90
C ASN A 95 11.05 22.00 2.33
N ASN A 96 11.91 21.24 3.02
CA ASN A 96 11.51 19.96 3.59
C ASN A 96 10.35 20.11 4.58
N VAL A 97 10.42 21.11 5.47
CA VAL A 97 9.34 21.41 6.42
C VAL A 97 8.06 21.79 5.68
N TYR A 98 8.15 22.72 4.72
CA TYR A 98 7.00 23.13 3.90
C TYR A 98 6.34 21.95 3.17
N PHE A 99 7.14 21.10 2.51
CA PHE A 99 6.65 19.93 1.80
C PHE A 99 5.97 18.94 2.74
N ASN A 100 6.58 18.64 3.89
CA ASN A 100 6.02 17.73 4.89
C ASN A 100 4.71 18.27 5.48
N GLU A 101 4.63 19.57 5.78
CA GLU A 101 3.37 20.19 6.23
C GLU A 101 2.30 20.16 5.14
N TYR A 102 2.68 20.38 3.88
CA TYR A 102 1.75 20.34 2.75
C TYR A 102 1.10 18.96 2.59
N ILE A 103 1.91 17.90 2.54
CA ILE A 103 1.38 16.53 2.42
C ILE A 103 0.60 16.08 3.67
N THR A 104 0.97 16.58 4.85
CA THR A 104 0.25 16.33 6.11
C THR A 104 -1.12 17.01 6.11
N LYS A 105 -1.24 18.24 5.60
CA LYS A 105 -2.54 18.91 5.40
C LYS A 105 -3.36 18.19 4.32
N LEU A 106 -2.69 17.72 3.27
CA LEU A 106 -3.33 16.99 2.18
C LEU A 106 -3.91 15.64 2.63
N SER A 107 -3.33 15.01 3.67
CA SER A 107 -3.78 13.71 4.19
C SER A 107 -5.20 13.70 4.75
N VAL A 108 -5.66 14.84 5.26
CA VAL A 108 -7.01 15.01 5.87
C VAL A 108 -7.98 15.79 5.00
N LYS A 109 -7.51 16.39 3.90
CA LYS A 109 -8.38 17.10 2.96
C LYS A 109 -9.33 16.09 2.29
N GLU A 110 -10.63 16.38 2.24
CA GLU A 110 -11.57 15.54 1.50
C GLU A 110 -11.64 15.93 0.02
N PHE A 111 -12.06 15.00 -0.83
CA PHE A 111 -12.37 15.31 -2.23
C PHE A 111 -13.71 16.05 -2.33
N ALA A 112 -13.80 16.99 -3.26
CA ALA A 112 -15.06 17.62 -3.60
C ALA A 112 -16.00 16.60 -4.27
N GLN A 113 -17.25 16.50 -3.80
CA GLN A 113 -18.22 15.51 -4.28
C GLN A 113 -18.63 15.71 -5.74
N ASN A 114 -18.49 16.93 -6.27
CA ASN A 114 -18.84 17.29 -7.65
C ASN A 114 -17.66 17.22 -8.62
N LYS A 115 -16.53 16.64 -8.21
CA LYS A 115 -15.32 16.50 -9.03
C LYS A 115 -14.85 15.05 -9.08
N PRO A 116 -14.18 14.62 -10.18
CA PRO A 116 -13.49 13.36 -10.20
C PRO A 116 -12.55 13.20 -8.99
N LEU A 117 -12.47 11.99 -8.44
CA LEU A 117 -11.86 11.71 -7.15
C LEU A 117 -10.32 11.57 -7.22
N TRP A 118 -9.66 12.49 -7.91
CA TRP A 118 -8.22 12.56 -8.06
C TRP A 118 -7.76 14.02 -8.18
N GLU A 119 -6.59 14.32 -7.62
CA GLU A 119 -5.92 15.63 -7.65
C GLU A 119 -4.43 15.42 -7.95
N ILE A 120 -3.82 16.36 -8.68
CA ILE A 120 -2.37 16.40 -8.92
C ILE A 120 -1.84 17.68 -8.29
N HIS A 121 -0.77 17.59 -7.51
CA HIS A 121 -0.14 18.74 -6.88
C HIS A 121 1.31 18.84 -7.36
N ILE A 122 1.67 20.00 -7.88
CA ILE A 122 3.01 20.31 -8.36
C ILE A 122 3.71 21.16 -7.30
N LEU A 123 4.83 20.68 -6.78
CA LEU A 123 5.65 21.37 -5.79
C LEU A 123 7.05 21.58 -6.34
N ASN A 124 7.26 22.73 -6.97
CA ASN A 124 8.56 23.19 -7.49
C ASN A 124 9.41 23.83 -6.38
N CYS A 125 9.56 23.13 -5.25
CA CYS A 125 10.43 23.51 -4.14
C CYS A 125 11.48 22.42 -3.92
N PRO A 126 12.79 22.72 -4.08
CA PRO A 126 13.84 21.72 -3.87
C PRO A 126 13.88 21.22 -2.42
N THR A 127 13.74 19.91 -2.24
CA THR A 127 13.90 19.18 -0.98
C THR A 127 15.27 18.51 -0.91
N SER A 128 15.60 17.86 0.22
CA SER A 128 16.80 17.03 0.30
C SER A 128 16.79 15.87 -0.70
N ASP A 129 15.60 15.41 -1.07
CA ASP A 129 15.41 14.24 -1.92
C ASP A 129 15.20 14.59 -3.39
N ALA A 130 14.69 15.77 -3.75
CA ALA A 130 14.28 16.08 -5.12
C ALA A 130 14.38 17.57 -5.47
N ALA A 131 14.51 17.89 -6.76
CA ALA A 131 14.41 19.27 -7.24
C ALA A 131 12.95 19.75 -7.27
N ALA A 132 12.01 18.83 -7.48
CA ALA A 132 10.57 19.08 -7.42
C ALA A 132 9.82 17.77 -7.12
N ASN A 133 8.62 17.90 -6.57
CA ASN A 133 7.76 16.79 -6.20
C ASN A 133 6.42 16.90 -6.92
N LEU A 134 5.97 15.79 -7.51
CA LEU A 134 4.61 15.63 -8.01
C LEU A 134 3.85 14.73 -7.04
N VAL A 135 2.82 15.27 -6.41
CA VAL A 135 1.98 14.52 -5.46
C VAL A 135 0.66 14.20 -6.15
N LEU A 136 0.38 12.91 -6.31
CA LEU A 136 -0.87 12.40 -6.85
C LEU A 136 -1.73 11.93 -5.69
N LYS A 137 -2.91 12.52 -5.55
CA LYS A 137 -3.89 12.08 -4.57
C LYS A 137 -5.07 11.47 -5.30
N PHE A 138 -5.49 10.28 -4.90
CA PHE A 138 -6.66 9.64 -5.50
C PHE A 138 -7.45 8.86 -4.44
N HIS A 139 -8.77 8.80 -4.63
CA HIS A 139 -9.64 8.04 -3.77
C HIS A 139 -9.57 6.54 -4.11
N HIS A 140 -9.58 5.67 -3.10
CA HIS A 140 -9.40 4.22 -3.25
C HIS A 140 -10.58 3.53 -3.97
N SER A 141 -11.68 4.25 -4.20
CA SER A 141 -12.81 3.80 -5.04
C SER A 141 -12.45 3.69 -6.52
N LEU A 142 -11.42 4.43 -6.99
CA LEU A 142 -10.96 4.38 -8.39
C LEU A 142 -10.21 3.08 -8.71
N GLY A 143 -9.56 2.49 -7.71
CA GLY A 143 -8.81 1.24 -7.85
C GLY A 143 -7.85 1.02 -6.69
N ASP A 144 -7.28 -0.18 -6.63
CA ASP A 144 -6.22 -0.46 -5.65
C ASP A 144 -4.88 0.14 -6.05
N GLY A 145 -3.90 0.11 -5.13
CA GLY A 145 -2.57 0.63 -5.38
C GLY A 145 -1.87 0.01 -6.60
N TYR A 146 -2.17 -1.25 -6.95
CA TYR A 146 -1.63 -1.87 -8.15
C TYR A 146 -2.23 -1.27 -9.43
N SER A 147 -3.55 -1.07 -9.46
CA SER A 147 -4.26 -0.47 -10.60
C SER A 147 -3.78 0.95 -10.83
N VAL A 148 -3.75 1.78 -9.77
CA VAL A 148 -3.36 3.18 -9.92
C VAL A 148 -1.87 3.33 -10.23
N MET A 149 -1.01 2.49 -9.67
CA MET A 149 0.39 2.41 -10.11
C MET A 149 0.47 1.95 -11.57
N GLY A 150 -0.40 1.03 -12.00
CA GLY A 150 -0.57 0.62 -13.40
C GLY A 150 -0.73 1.80 -14.35
N LEU A 151 -1.57 2.76 -13.95
CA LEU A 151 -1.85 3.98 -14.67
C LEU A 151 -0.74 5.03 -14.59
N LEU A 152 -0.10 5.19 -13.44
CA LEU A 152 1.08 6.05 -13.36
C LEU A 152 2.19 5.56 -14.30
N LEU A 153 2.41 4.24 -14.32
CA LEU A 153 3.47 3.60 -15.09
C LEU A 153 3.20 3.56 -16.59
N SER A 154 1.94 3.46 -17.05
CA SER A 154 1.61 3.47 -18.48
C SER A 154 2.04 4.76 -19.18
N SER A 155 2.13 5.85 -18.42
CA SER A 155 2.52 7.17 -18.94
C SER A 155 4.00 7.51 -18.68
N MET A 156 4.71 6.65 -17.96
CA MET A 156 6.14 6.79 -17.70
C MET A 156 6.93 6.08 -18.79
N LYS A 157 8.01 6.72 -19.25
CA LYS A 157 8.95 6.12 -20.20
C LYS A 157 10.28 5.87 -19.51
N ARG A 158 11.09 4.98 -20.08
CA ARG A 158 12.49 4.83 -19.67
C ARG A 158 13.26 6.13 -19.93
N ALA A 159 13.99 6.59 -18.92
CA ALA A 159 14.78 7.82 -19.01
C ALA A 159 16.01 7.66 -19.91
N ASP A 160 16.57 6.46 -19.99
CA ASP A 160 17.73 6.13 -20.82
C ASP A 160 17.36 5.90 -22.29
N ASN A 161 16.24 5.20 -22.54
CA ASN A 161 15.73 4.99 -23.88
C ASN A 161 14.18 4.92 -23.88
N PRO A 162 13.50 6.02 -24.25
CA PRO A 162 12.04 6.11 -24.22
C PRO A 162 11.30 5.14 -25.17
N SER A 163 11.98 4.51 -26.13
CA SER A 163 11.36 3.54 -27.04
C SER A 163 11.27 2.12 -26.46
N LEU A 164 11.97 1.86 -25.33
CA LEU A 164 11.97 0.56 -24.67
C LEU A 164 10.94 0.52 -23.54
N PRO A 165 10.27 -0.63 -23.32
CA PRO A 165 9.34 -0.77 -22.21
C PRO A 165 10.07 -0.85 -20.87
N LEU A 166 9.36 -0.50 -19.81
CA LEU A 166 9.80 -0.71 -18.43
C LEU A 166 9.81 -2.20 -18.09
N THR A 167 10.80 -2.64 -17.31
CA THR A 167 10.87 -4.03 -16.85
C THR A 167 10.72 -4.14 -15.35
N PHE A 168 10.10 -5.24 -14.92
CA PHE A 168 9.81 -5.52 -13.52
C PHE A 168 10.54 -6.79 -13.06
N PRO A 169 10.92 -6.89 -11.78
CA PRO A 169 11.38 -8.14 -11.19
C PRO A 169 10.38 -9.29 -11.38
N PHE A 170 10.87 -10.45 -11.81
CA PHE A 170 10.06 -11.67 -11.92
C PHE A 170 9.71 -12.20 -10.52
N THR A 171 8.43 -12.47 -10.27
CA THR A 171 7.92 -12.92 -8.95
C THR A 171 7.65 -14.42 -8.86
N GLY A 172 7.85 -15.18 -9.94
CA GLY A 172 7.57 -16.62 -9.97
C GLY A 172 8.72 -17.52 -9.51
N LYS A 173 8.38 -18.71 -8.99
CA LYS A 173 9.25 -19.89 -9.07
C LYS A 173 9.02 -20.56 -10.43
N ILE A 174 10.09 -21.02 -11.09
CA ILE A 174 9.95 -22.01 -12.17
C ILE A 174 9.37 -23.27 -11.51
N ILE A 175 8.10 -23.56 -11.78
CA ILE A 175 7.54 -24.86 -11.41
C ILE A 175 8.12 -25.85 -12.41
N ASN A 176 9.20 -26.53 -12.04
CA ASN A 176 9.53 -27.80 -12.69
C ASN A 176 8.39 -28.77 -12.33
N SER A 177 7.47 -28.95 -13.26
CA SER A 177 6.43 -29.98 -13.20
C SER A 177 7.07 -31.35 -13.42
N ASN A 178 7.82 -31.83 -12.43
CA ASN A 178 8.30 -33.20 -12.36
C ASN A 178 8.46 -33.58 -10.88
N LYS A 179 7.33 -33.78 -10.19
CA LYS A 179 7.26 -34.61 -8.97
C LYS A 179 5.95 -35.40 -8.98
N PHE A 180 5.89 -36.41 -9.84
CA PHE A 180 5.01 -37.56 -9.62
C PHE A 180 5.64 -38.41 -8.51
N GLY A 181 5.00 -38.47 -7.35
CA GLY A 181 5.34 -39.40 -6.28
C GLY A 181 5.36 -38.79 -4.88
N GLN A 182 4.18 -38.66 -4.25
CA GLN A 182 3.95 -38.76 -2.80
C GLN A 182 2.45 -38.54 -2.50
N ILE A 183 1.67 -39.62 -2.46
CA ILE A 183 0.21 -39.57 -2.27
C ILE A 183 -0.17 -39.42 -0.77
N SER A 184 0.68 -39.85 0.16
CA SER A 184 0.41 -39.80 1.61
C SER A 184 0.61 -38.40 2.23
N SER A 185 1.57 -37.61 1.74
CA SER A 185 1.80 -36.23 2.22
C SER A 185 0.74 -35.24 1.71
N GLY A 186 0.11 -35.52 0.56
CA GLY A 186 -0.93 -34.68 -0.02
C GLY A 186 -2.22 -34.62 0.79
N VAL A 187 -2.67 -35.75 1.35
CA VAL A 187 -3.89 -35.79 2.19
C VAL A 187 -3.67 -35.09 3.53
N SER A 188 -2.53 -35.35 4.19
CA SER A 188 -2.18 -34.68 5.44
C SER A 188 -2.03 -33.16 5.26
N HIS A 189 -1.38 -32.73 4.17
CA HIS A 189 -1.27 -31.32 3.82
C HIS A 189 -2.64 -30.68 3.55
N PHE A 190 -3.52 -31.37 2.82
CA PHE A 190 -4.88 -30.89 2.54
C PHE A 190 -5.72 -30.74 3.82
N LEU A 191 -5.67 -31.73 4.72
CA LEU A 191 -6.36 -31.67 6.02
C LEU A 191 -5.82 -30.53 6.89
N LEU A 192 -4.49 -30.38 6.97
CA LEU A 192 -3.86 -29.30 7.73
C LEU A 192 -4.21 -27.92 7.16
N SER A 193 -4.20 -27.76 5.83
CA SER A 193 -4.62 -26.53 5.14
C SER A 193 -6.11 -26.22 5.41
N SER A 194 -6.97 -27.25 5.43
CA SER A 194 -8.40 -27.09 5.75
C SER A 194 -8.62 -26.64 7.19
N ILE A 195 -7.93 -27.25 8.15
CA ILE A 195 -7.97 -26.85 9.57
C ILE A 195 -7.47 -25.41 9.73
N ASN A 196 -6.32 -25.08 9.12
CA ASN A 196 -5.80 -23.71 9.11
C ASN A 196 -6.80 -22.73 8.48
N THR A 197 -7.51 -23.13 7.42
CA THR A 197 -8.54 -22.31 6.78
C THR A 197 -9.66 -21.95 7.74
N VAL A 198 -10.20 -22.93 8.48
CA VAL A 198 -11.26 -22.69 9.47
C VAL A 198 -10.77 -21.79 10.60
N LEU A 199 -9.59 -22.08 11.15
CA LEU A 199 -9.01 -21.30 12.25
C LEU A 199 -8.71 -19.86 11.82
N ASP A 200 -8.09 -19.67 10.66
CA ASP A 200 -7.72 -18.35 10.16
C ASP A 200 -8.94 -17.52 9.76
N PHE A 201 -9.97 -18.15 9.19
CA PHE A 201 -11.24 -17.48 8.90
C PHE A 201 -11.96 -17.08 10.19
N GLY A 202 -12.10 -18.00 11.15
CA GLY A 202 -12.71 -17.72 12.45
C GLY A 202 -11.98 -16.63 13.23
N LEU A 203 -10.64 -16.69 13.27
CA LEU A 203 -9.84 -15.65 13.90
C LEU A 203 -10.00 -14.30 13.18
N SER A 204 -10.01 -14.29 11.84
CA SER A 204 -10.26 -13.07 11.08
C SER A 204 -11.62 -12.46 11.40
N LEU A 205 -12.67 -13.26 11.56
CA LEU A 205 -13.99 -12.80 11.97
C LEU A 205 -13.97 -12.17 13.36
N ILE A 206 -13.34 -12.84 14.33
CA ILE A 206 -13.22 -12.36 15.72
C ILE A 206 -12.45 -11.04 15.76
N LYS A 207 -11.32 -10.98 15.04
CA LYS A 207 -10.49 -9.76 14.94
C LYS A 207 -11.24 -8.61 14.26
N SER A 208 -12.04 -8.90 13.23
CA SER A 208 -12.82 -7.89 12.50
C SER A 208 -14.10 -7.44 13.23
N SER A 209 -14.46 -8.07 14.34
CA SER A 209 -15.72 -7.81 15.05
C SER A 209 -15.54 -7.28 16.46
N VAL A 210 -14.78 -7.98 17.30
CA VAL A 210 -14.74 -7.74 18.76
C VAL A 210 -13.34 -7.69 19.35
N LEU A 211 -12.34 -8.32 18.73
CA LEU A 211 -11.02 -8.47 19.33
C LEU A 211 -10.04 -7.41 18.82
N GLU A 212 -9.94 -6.33 19.58
CA GLU A 212 -8.96 -5.26 19.38
C GLU A 212 -7.58 -5.64 19.90
N ASP A 213 -6.54 -5.18 19.21
CA ASP A 213 -5.17 -5.20 19.74
C ASP A 213 -4.99 -4.23 20.91
N GLU A 214 -4.03 -4.53 21.77
CA GLU A 214 -3.70 -3.69 22.91
C GLU A 214 -3.19 -2.30 22.48
N LEU A 215 -3.35 -1.31 23.36
CA LEU A 215 -2.79 0.02 23.16
C LEU A 215 -1.27 -0.04 23.27
N THR A 216 -0.58 0.47 22.27
CA THR A 216 0.87 0.38 22.16
C THR A 216 1.43 1.65 21.51
N PRO A 217 2.75 1.89 21.54
CA PRO A 217 3.36 3.01 20.81
C PRO A 217 3.07 3.07 19.29
N ILE A 218 2.52 2.02 18.71
CA ILE A 218 2.13 1.95 17.29
C ILE A 218 0.61 2.00 17.06
N ARG A 219 -0.20 1.93 18.12
CA ARG A 219 -1.67 1.96 18.08
C ARG A 219 -2.20 2.82 19.23
N SER A 220 -2.66 4.03 18.91
CA SER A 220 -3.25 4.94 19.90
C SER A 220 -4.63 4.47 20.37
N GLY A 221 -5.38 3.78 19.51
CA GLY A 221 -6.74 3.29 19.77
C GLY A 221 -7.77 4.40 19.94
N GLY A 222 -7.42 5.66 19.65
CA GLY A 222 -8.32 6.79 19.74
C GLY A 222 -9.45 6.72 18.71
N ASP A 223 -10.58 7.35 19.02
CA ASP A 223 -11.64 7.55 18.03
C ASP A 223 -11.25 8.63 17.02
N GLY A 224 -11.65 8.46 15.77
CA GLY A 224 -11.41 9.42 14.70
C GLY A 224 -9.95 9.56 14.26
N VAL A 225 -9.10 8.55 14.48
CA VAL A 225 -7.69 8.54 14.02
C VAL A 225 -7.60 8.77 12.50
N GLU A 226 -8.56 8.26 11.74
CA GLU A 226 -8.71 8.46 10.30
C GLU A 226 -8.86 9.93 9.87
N PHE A 227 -9.28 10.82 10.77
CA PHE A 227 -9.44 12.25 10.51
C PHE A 227 -8.26 13.09 11.04
N LYS A 228 -7.28 12.45 11.70
CA LYS A 228 -6.12 13.15 12.24
C LYS A 228 -5.05 13.35 11.17
N PRO A 229 -4.28 14.45 11.25
CA PRO A 229 -3.15 14.68 10.36
C PRO A 229 -2.15 13.52 10.41
N THR A 230 -1.66 13.15 9.23
CA THR A 230 -0.72 12.05 9.02
C THR A 230 0.61 12.60 8.52
N GLU A 231 1.66 12.47 9.34
CA GLU A 231 3.03 12.86 8.96
C GLU A 231 3.66 11.78 8.11
N ILE A 232 4.18 12.13 6.93
CA ILE A 232 4.70 11.16 5.97
C ILE A 232 6.21 11.33 5.81
N TRP A 233 6.96 10.27 6.08
CA TRP A 233 8.40 10.22 5.87
C TRP A 233 8.84 8.90 5.25
N THR A 234 10.08 8.87 4.77
CA THR A 234 10.60 7.70 4.07
C THR A 234 11.99 7.27 4.53
N ILE A 235 12.29 5.98 4.33
CA ILE A 235 13.61 5.39 4.49
C ILE A 235 13.90 4.58 3.23
N THR A 236 15.15 4.61 2.78
CA THR A 236 15.59 3.87 1.60
C THR A 236 16.67 2.86 1.98
N PHE A 237 16.50 1.62 1.55
CA PHE A 237 17.47 0.54 1.68
C PHE A 237 17.91 0.05 0.30
N SER A 238 19.15 -0.44 0.21
CA SER A 238 19.61 -1.11 -1.02
C SER A 238 18.86 -2.42 -1.22
N LEU A 239 18.16 -2.56 -2.36
CA LEU A 239 17.49 -3.81 -2.71
C LEU A 239 18.51 -4.93 -2.93
N HIS A 240 19.76 -4.59 -3.29
CA HIS A 240 20.85 -5.55 -3.40
C HIS A 240 21.12 -6.28 -2.07
N HIS A 241 21.29 -5.54 -0.97
CA HIS A 241 21.49 -6.14 0.36
C HIS A 241 20.29 -6.97 0.80
N ILE A 242 19.07 -6.52 0.53
CA ILE A 242 17.85 -7.29 0.82
C ILE A 242 17.83 -8.61 0.02
N LYS A 243 18.24 -8.58 -1.27
CA LYS A 243 18.37 -9.78 -2.11
C LYS A 243 19.46 -10.72 -1.62
N GLN A 244 20.54 -10.21 -1.03
CA GLN A 244 21.57 -11.05 -0.39
C GLN A 244 21.00 -11.79 0.82
N ILE A 245 20.35 -11.09 1.76
CA ILE A 245 19.69 -11.70 2.93
C ILE A 245 18.68 -12.76 2.49
N LYS A 246 17.82 -12.40 1.52
CA LYS A 246 16.84 -13.31 0.91
C LYS A 246 17.49 -14.62 0.45
N SER A 247 18.60 -14.52 -0.26
CA SER A 247 19.27 -15.67 -0.87
C SER A 247 19.87 -16.59 0.20
N LYS A 248 20.46 -16.02 1.25
CA LYS A 248 21.03 -16.76 2.38
C LYS A 248 19.95 -17.48 3.19
N LEU A 249 18.86 -16.80 3.50
CA LEU A 249 17.74 -17.38 4.26
C LEU A 249 16.81 -18.26 3.40
N ARG A 250 17.05 -18.37 2.08
CA ARG A 250 16.19 -19.08 1.11
C ARG A 250 14.72 -18.61 1.16
N MET A 251 14.52 -17.29 1.27
CA MET A 251 13.21 -16.65 1.41
C MET A 251 12.82 -15.82 0.16
N THR A 252 11.68 -15.13 0.22
CA THR A 252 11.32 -14.08 -0.74
C THR A 252 11.76 -12.70 -0.23
N VAL A 253 11.83 -11.70 -1.11
CA VAL A 253 12.12 -10.32 -0.71
C VAL A 253 11.07 -9.84 0.31
N ASN A 254 9.79 -10.14 0.07
CA ASN A 254 8.70 -9.72 0.95
C ASN A 254 8.83 -10.32 2.35
N ASP A 255 9.29 -11.58 2.47
CA ASP A 255 9.52 -12.21 3.78
C ASP A 255 10.59 -11.47 4.58
N VAL A 256 11.72 -11.11 3.93
CA VAL A 256 12.80 -10.35 4.56
C VAL A 256 12.32 -8.96 4.97
N VAL A 257 11.59 -8.28 4.09
CA VAL A 257 11.06 -6.94 4.37
C VAL A 257 10.09 -6.97 5.56
N VAL A 258 9.13 -7.91 5.58
CA VAL A 258 8.18 -8.00 6.71
C VAL A 258 8.90 -8.37 8.01
N GLY A 259 9.85 -9.30 7.98
CA GLY A 259 10.65 -9.64 9.16
C GLY A 259 11.45 -8.45 9.69
N MET A 260 12.07 -7.67 8.80
CA MET A 260 12.77 -6.44 9.14
C MET A 260 11.84 -5.39 9.74
N LEU A 261 10.66 -5.17 9.14
CA LEU A 261 9.66 -4.25 9.67
C LEU A 261 9.20 -4.67 11.08
N PHE A 262 8.91 -5.96 11.28
CA PHE A 262 8.49 -6.48 12.59
C PHE A 262 9.57 -6.30 13.66
N LEU A 263 10.83 -6.58 13.34
CA LEU A 263 11.94 -6.32 14.26
C LEU A 263 12.05 -4.82 14.57
N GLY A 264 12.03 -3.96 13.56
CA GLY A 264 12.11 -2.51 13.74
C GLY A 264 10.95 -1.94 14.57
N ILE A 265 9.74 -2.45 14.37
CA ILE A 265 8.56 -2.11 15.18
C ILE A 265 8.76 -2.54 16.64
N ARG A 266 9.27 -3.75 16.88
CA ARG A 266 9.49 -4.25 18.24
C ARG A 266 10.59 -3.48 18.97
N LEU A 267 11.67 -3.11 18.27
CA LEU A 267 12.71 -2.21 18.81
C LEU A 267 12.13 -0.83 19.14
N TYR A 268 11.30 -0.27 18.26
CA TYR A 268 10.64 1.01 18.52
C TYR A 268 9.70 0.96 19.73
N MET A 269 8.91 -0.11 19.85
CA MET A 269 8.04 -0.36 21.00
C MET A 269 8.86 -0.49 22.29
N GLU A 270 9.98 -1.21 22.25
CA GLU A 270 10.91 -1.34 23.38
C GLU A 270 11.49 0.01 23.82
N GLU A 271 12.03 0.79 22.88
CA GLU A 271 12.63 2.10 23.15
C GLU A 271 11.60 3.16 23.59
N THR A 272 10.34 3.02 23.18
CA THR A 272 9.28 3.98 23.53
C THR A 272 8.53 3.62 24.81
N ARG A 273 8.24 2.33 25.00
CA ARG A 273 7.55 1.80 26.17
C ARG A 273 7.94 0.32 26.37
N PRO A 274 8.97 0.02 27.17
CA PRO A 274 9.52 -1.34 27.31
C PRO A 274 8.48 -2.43 27.59
N GLU A 275 7.45 -2.13 28.38
CA GLU A 275 6.37 -3.07 28.73
C GLU A 275 5.52 -3.50 27.52
N SER A 276 5.47 -2.67 26.47
CA SER A 276 4.70 -2.96 25.25
C SER A 276 5.32 -4.05 24.39
N THR A 277 6.57 -4.46 24.63
CA THR A 277 7.26 -5.53 23.89
C THR A 277 6.54 -6.89 23.97
N LYS A 278 5.76 -7.09 25.05
CA LYS A 278 4.95 -8.30 25.30
C LYS A 278 3.52 -8.17 24.77
N SER A 279 3.10 -6.98 24.34
CA SER A 279 1.75 -6.73 23.86
C SER A 279 1.49 -7.45 22.54
N ASN A 280 0.27 -7.97 22.41
CA ASN A 280 -0.24 -8.54 21.18
C ASN A 280 -0.43 -7.41 20.17
N SER A 281 0.16 -7.59 18.99
CA SER A 281 0.07 -6.63 17.90
C SER A 281 -0.09 -7.39 16.60
N THR A 282 -1.03 -6.97 15.78
CA THR A 282 -1.39 -7.58 14.51
C THR A 282 -1.11 -6.58 13.39
N ALA A 283 -0.36 -7.02 12.38
CA ALA A 283 -0.20 -6.29 11.13
C ALA A 283 -1.22 -6.81 10.10
N LEU A 284 -1.97 -5.90 9.48
CA LEU A 284 -2.73 -6.19 8.27
C LEU A 284 -1.80 -6.10 7.06
N VAL A 285 -1.34 -7.26 6.58
CA VAL A 285 -0.51 -7.33 5.37
C VAL A 285 -1.43 -7.40 4.16
N LEU A 286 -1.34 -6.41 3.27
CA LEU A 286 -2.14 -6.36 2.05
C LEU A 286 -1.53 -7.27 0.99
N LEU A 287 -2.38 -8.08 0.37
CA LEU A 287 -2.02 -8.94 -0.75
C LEU A 287 -2.80 -8.56 -2.00
N ASN A 288 -2.12 -8.39 -3.12
CA ASN A 288 -2.77 -8.37 -4.43
C ASN A 288 -3.33 -9.76 -4.73
N THR A 289 -4.63 -9.86 -5.03
CA THR A 289 -5.30 -11.15 -5.30
C THR A 289 -5.26 -11.55 -6.78
N ARG A 290 -4.72 -10.69 -7.65
CA ARG A 290 -4.50 -11.02 -9.06
C ARG A 290 -3.39 -12.08 -9.18
N MET A 291 -3.69 -13.16 -9.89
CA MET A 291 -2.72 -14.23 -10.16
C MET A 291 -1.94 -13.94 -11.45
N PHE A 292 -0.86 -13.17 -11.37
CA PHE A 292 0.09 -12.98 -12.48
C PHE A 292 1.54 -13.23 -12.06
N ARG A 293 2.35 -13.72 -13.00
CA ARG A 293 3.79 -13.99 -12.82
C ARG A 293 4.69 -12.81 -13.16
N THR A 294 4.15 -11.85 -13.90
CA THR A 294 4.81 -10.65 -14.42
C THR A 294 3.85 -9.48 -14.35
N TYR A 295 4.38 -8.28 -14.13
CA TYR A 295 3.61 -7.04 -14.16
C TYR A 295 2.72 -6.98 -15.41
N LYS A 296 1.48 -6.54 -15.20
CA LYS A 296 0.44 -6.25 -16.19
C LYS A 296 0.20 -4.75 -16.25
N CYS A 297 0.32 -4.19 -17.46
CA CYS A 297 0.05 -2.78 -17.74
C CYS A 297 -1.46 -2.49 -17.71
N MET A 298 -1.82 -1.21 -17.77
CA MET A 298 -3.23 -0.79 -17.72
C MET A 298 -4.03 -1.33 -18.89
N GLU A 299 -3.49 -1.27 -20.10
CA GLU A 299 -4.16 -1.69 -21.33
C GLU A 299 -4.57 -3.17 -21.24
N ASP A 300 -3.70 -4.01 -20.69
CA ASP A 300 -3.96 -5.41 -20.38
C ASP A 300 -5.07 -5.58 -19.32
N MET A 301 -5.18 -4.67 -18.36
CA MET A 301 -6.18 -4.72 -17.27
C MET A 301 -7.55 -4.18 -17.69
N LEU A 302 -7.61 -3.27 -18.67
CA LEU A 302 -8.84 -2.70 -19.19
C LEU A 302 -9.47 -3.55 -20.31
N ASN A 303 -8.73 -4.52 -20.85
CA ASN A 303 -9.28 -5.47 -21.78
C ASN A 303 -10.47 -6.23 -21.14
N PRO A 304 -11.66 -6.28 -21.77
CA PRO A 304 -12.83 -6.97 -21.23
C PRO A 304 -12.61 -8.45 -20.90
N ASN A 305 -11.69 -9.11 -21.61
CA ASN A 305 -11.36 -10.52 -21.42
C ASN A 305 -10.14 -10.73 -20.50
N SER A 306 -9.73 -9.70 -19.75
CA SER A 306 -8.58 -9.79 -18.85
C SER A 306 -8.88 -10.68 -17.65
N ASN A 307 -7.99 -11.65 -17.41
CA ASN A 307 -8.01 -12.44 -16.17
C ASN A 307 -7.55 -11.61 -14.94
N THR A 308 -7.09 -10.38 -15.15
CA THR A 308 -6.57 -9.47 -14.12
C THR A 308 -7.16 -8.07 -14.31
N PRO A 309 -8.48 -7.89 -14.20
CA PRO A 309 -9.14 -6.65 -14.58
C PRO A 309 -8.74 -5.48 -13.65
N TRP A 310 -8.89 -4.27 -14.17
CA TRP A 310 -8.74 -3.02 -13.41
C TRP A 310 -9.67 -2.99 -12.18
N GLY A 311 -9.25 -2.29 -11.12
CA GLY A 311 -10.08 -1.99 -9.95
C GLY A 311 -9.51 -2.54 -8.64
N ASN A 312 -10.34 -2.67 -7.62
CA ASN A 312 -9.90 -3.15 -6.30
C ASN A 312 -9.78 -4.68 -6.28
N ARG A 313 -8.56 -5.22 -6.23
CA ARG A 313 -8.26 -6.67 -6.14
C ARG A 313 -7.15 -6.93 -5.13
N PHE A 314 -7.49 -6.77 -3.86
CA PHE A 314 -6.59 -7.06 -2.77
C PHE A 314 -7.34 -7.70 -1.60
N ALA A 315 -6.58 -8.29 -0.68
CA ALA A 315 -7.08 -8.87 0.55
C ALA A 315 -6.19 -8.50 1.73
N PHE A 316 -6.77 -8.58 2.93
CA PHE A 316 -6.05 -8.41 4.18
C PHE A 316 -5.64 -9.76 4.75
N LEU A 317 -4.38 -9.89 5.13
CA LEU A 317 -3.92 -10.96 6.01
C LEU A 317 -3.62 -10.39 7.40
N HIS A 318 -4.32 -10.88 8.40
CA HIS A 318 -3.96 -10.68 9.80
C HIS A 318 -2.71 -11.51 10.11
N ILE A 319 -1.58 -10.83 10.30
CA ILE A 319 -0.29 -11.43 10.68
C ILE A 319 0.09 -10.90 12.05
N ASP A 320 0.16 -11.79 13.04
CA ASP A 320 0.66 -11.44 14.36
C ASP A 320 2.14 -11.02 14.26
N ILE A 321 2.47 -9.87 14.83
CA ILE A 321 3.84 -9.39 14.94
C ILE A 321 4.50 -10.21 16.05
N PRO A 322 5.54 -11.03 15.76
CA PRO A 322 6.19 -11.85 16.78
C PRO A 322 6.70 -10.99 17.95
N LYS A 323 6.57 -11.47 19.19
CA LYS A 323 7.01 -10.72 20.38
C LYS A 323 8.52 -10.79 20.49
N LEU A 324 9.15 -9.70 20.92
CA LEU A 324 10.61 -9.66 21.03
C LEU A 324 11.13 -10.65 22.08
N THR A 325 10.36 -10.87 23.16
CA THR A 325 10.69 -11.80 24.24
C THR A 325 10.80 -13.25 23.82
N ASP A 326 10.20 -13.61 22.69
CA ASP A 326 10.21 -15.00 22.20
C ASP A 326 11.49 -15.32 21.44
N PHE A 327 12.35 -14.33 21.20
CA PHE A 327 13.57 -14.44 20.40
C PHE A 327 14.76 -13.84 21.13
N ASN A 328 15.94 -14.42 20.90
CA ASN A 328 17.18 -13.81 21.34
C ASN A 328 17.66 -12.81 20.29
N LEU A 329 17.87 -11.54 20.67
CA LEU A 329 18.46 -10.52 19.81
C LEU A 329 19.88 -10.89 19.31
N SER A 330 20.54 -11.87 19.94
CA SER A 330 21.78 -12.45 19.41
C SER A 330 21.59 -13.15 18.05
N ASN A 331 20.35 -13.54 17.70
CA ASN A 331 20.02 -14.10 16.39
C ASN A 331 18.71 -13.48 15.85
N PRO A 332 18.77 -12.27 15.27
CA PRO A 332 17.60 -11.55 14.74
C PRO A 332 16.94 -12.29 13.56
N LEU A 333 17.63 -13.26 12.95
CA LEU A 333 17.10 -14.05 11.83
C LEU A 333 15.94 -14.97 12.26
N GLN A 334 15.89 -15.38 13.53
CA GLN A 334 14.80 -16.22 14.05
C GLN A 334 13.44 -15.53 13.93
N LEU A 335 13.39 -14.22 14.16
CA LEU A 335 12.16 -13.43 14.01
C LEU A 335 11.73 -13.37 12.54
N VAL A 336 12.69 -13.19 11.61
CA VAL A 336 12.43 -13.21 10.16
C VAL A 336 11.88 -14.57 9.72
N GLU A 337 12.47 -15.66 10.22
CA GLU A 337 11.99 -17.03 9.97
C GLU A 337 10.59 -17.28 10.54
N ALA A 338 10.30 -16.79 11.75
CA ALA A 338 8.98 -16.89 12.36
C ALA A 338 7.92 -16.14 11.56
N ALA A 339 8.22 -14.89 11.16
CA ALA A 339 7.36 -14.11 10.29
C ALA A 339 7.09 -14.83 8.95
N GLN A 340 8.14 -15.38 8.33
CA GLN A 340 7.98 -16.16 7.10
C GLN A 340 7.07 -17.37 7.30
N LYS A 341 7.29 -18.18 8.33
CA LYS A 341 6.48 -19.38 8.62
C LYS A 341 5.00 -19.02 8.78
N LEU A 342 4.72 -17.94 9.51
CA LEU A 342 3.35 -17.44 9.71
C LEU A 342 2.70 -16.99 8.40
N ILE A 343 3.41 -16.19 7.59
CA ILE A 343 2.91 -15.71 6.30
C ILE A 343 2.66 -16.86 5.32
N LYS A 344 3.58 -17.83 5.23
CA LYS A 344 3.40 -19.02 4.38
C LYS A 344 2.16 -19.80 4.81
N ARG A 345 2.01 -20.10 6.10
CA ARG A 345 0.83 -20.79 6.64
C ARG A 345 -0.48 -20.07 6.30
N LYS A 346 -0.50 -18.74 6.46
CA LYS A 346 -1.67 -17.90 6.15
C LYS A 346 -1.99 -17.84 4.66
N ARG A 347 -0.98 -17.95 3.78
CA ARG A 347 -1.16 -18.00 2.32
C ARG A 347 -1.61 -19.38 1.82
N ASP A 348 -1.19 -20.45 2.48
CA ASP A 348 -1.62 -21.81 2.19
C ASP A 348 -3.06 -22.08 2.67
N SER A 349 -3.66 -21.14 3.41
CA SER A 349 -5.03 -21.13 3.88
C SER A 349 -5.96 -20.47 2.86
N SER A 350 -7.18 -21.02 2.70
CA SER A 350 -8.21 -20.47 1.81
C SER A 350 -9.06 -19.38 2.50
N ALA A 351 -8.68 -18.92 3.70
CA ALA A 351 -9.46 -17.97 4.48
C ALA A 351 -9.74 -16.66 3.74
N VAL A 352 -8.80 -16.18 2.92
CA VAL A 352 -8.98 -14.98 2.09
C VAL A 352 -10.21 -15.09 1.18
N PHE A 353 -10.42 -16.24 0.54
CA PHE A 353 -11.59 -16.47 -0.32
C PHE A 353 -12.90 -16.51 0.46
N LEU A 354 -12.87 -17.04 1.69
CA LEU A 354 -14.05 -17.07 2.56
C LEU A 354 -14.42 -15.68 3.07
N VAL A 355 -13.42 -14.86 3.44
CA VAL A 355 -13.63 -13.45 3.81
C VAL A 355 -14.18 -12.66 2.63
N ASP A 356 -13.65 -12.85 1.41
CA ASP A 356 -14.18 -12.18 0.23
C ASP A 356 -15.66 -12.53 -0.04
N LYS A 357 -16.01 -13.83 0.00
CA LYS A 357 -17.41 -14.27 -0.11
C LYS A 357 -18.31 -13.67 0.98
N LEU A 358 -17.81 -13.62 2.22
CA LEU A 358 -18.54 -12.98 3.32
C LEU A 358 -18.79 -11.50 3.03
N MET A 359 -17.78 -10.76 2.57
CA MET A 359 -17.92 -9.35 2.24
C MET A 359 -18.92 -9.11 1.12
N GLN A 360 -18.91 -9.95 0.07
CA GLN A 360 -19.91 -9.90 -1.00
C GLN A 360 -21.33 -10.14 -0.45
N MET A 361 -21.52 -11.09 0.47
CA MET A 361 -22.81 -11.34 1.11
C MET A 361 -23.25 -10.17 1.99
N ILE A 362 -22.37 -9.62 2.84
CA ILE A 362 -22.70 -8.46 3.69
C ILE A 362 -23.11 -7.29 2.81
N HIS A 363 -22.37 -6.99 1.74
CA HIS A 363 -22.71 -5.94 0.81
C HIS A 363 -24.08 -6.18 0.16
N LYS A 364 -24.32 -7.38 -0.39
CA LYS A 364 -25.56 -7.73 -1.08
C LYS A 364 -26.80 -7.66 -0.19
N PHE A 365 -26.69 -8.13 1.06
CA PHE A 365 -27.86 -8.28 1.94
C PHE A 365 -28.03 -7.14 2.95
N ARG A 366 -26.97 -6.38 3.25
CA ARG A 366 -26.98 -5.33 4.28
C ARG A 366 -26.48 -3.97 3.79
N GLY A 367 -26.08 -3.87 2.52
CA GLY A 367 -25.63 -2.63 1.90
C GLY A 367 -24.17 -2.27 2.16
N SER A 368 -23.69 -1.25 1.44
CA SER A 368 -22.31 -0.77 1.45
C SER A 368 -21.88 -0.17 2.79
N GLU A 369 -22.77 0.53 3.50
CA GLU A 369 -22.49 1.11 4.83
C GLU A 369 -22.14 0.05 5.88
N VAL A 370 -22.87 -1.07 5.91
CA VAL A 370 -22.59 -2.17 6.86
C VAL A 370 -21.29 -2.89 6.49
N ALA A 371 -21.07 -3.14 5.19
CA ALA A 371 -19.80 -3.68 4.71
C ALA A 371 -18.63 -2.76 5.08
N SER A 372 -18.80 -1.44 4.93
CA SER A 372 -17.81 -0.44 5.29
C SER A 372 -17.48 -0.42 6.78
N LYS A 373 -18.49 -0.48 7.66
CA LYS A 373 -18.28 -0.62 9.11
C LYS A 373 -17.53 -1.89 9.49
N TYR A 374 -17.74 -2.99 8.76
CA TYR A 374 -16.97 -4.23 8.99
C TYR A 374 -15.49 -4.05 8.61
N VAL A 375 -15.21 -3.44 7.45
CA VAL A 375 -13.82 -3.16 7.03
C VAL A 375 -13.17 -2.14 7.97
N TYR A 376 -13.89 -1.10 8.37
CA TYR A 376 -13.46 -0.12 9.37
C TYR A 376 -13.00 -0.82 10.66
N LYS A 377 -13.82 -1.72 11.21
CA LYS A 377 -13.45 -2.51 12.41
C LYS A 377 -12.25 -3.41 12.16
N THR A 378 -12.18 -4.06 11.00
CA THR A 378 -11.02 -4.88 10.61
C THR A 378 -9.73 -4.06 10.72
N ILE A 379 -9.74 -2.83 10.18
CA ILE A 379 -8.58 -1.94 10.21
C ILE A 379 -8.32 -1.42 11.63
N LYS A 380 -9.34 -0.87 12.31
CA LYS A 380 -9.24 -0.28 13.66
C LYS A 380 -8.75 -1.28 14.72
N ASN A 381 -9.16 -2.54 14.60
CA ASN A 381 -8.87 -3.57 15.60
C ASN A 381 -7.43 -4.12 15.49
N SER A 382 -6.74 -3.82 14.40
CA SER A 382 -5.34 -4.21 14.17
C SER A 382 -4.39 -3.05 14.47
N SER A 383 -3.12 -3.36 14.75
CA SER A 383 -2.13 -2.36 15.16
C SER A 383 -1.61 -1.50 14.02
N LEU A 384 -1.42 -2.07 12.83
CA LEU A 384 -0.93 -1.34 11.65
C LEU A 384 -1.24 -2.07 10.35
N SER A 385 -1.06 -1.40 9.21
CA SER A 385 -1.11 -2.00 7.88
C SER A 385 0.24 -1.99 7.17
N ILE A 386 0.53 -3.02 6.37
CA ILE A 386 1.70 -3.12 5.51
C ILE A 386 1.24 -3.37 4.06
N SER A 387 1.56 -2.44 3.17
CA SER A 387 1.37 -2.57 1.72
C SER A 387 2.72 -2.63 1.01
N ASN A 388 2.81 -3.37 -0.10
CA ASN A 388 4.05 -3.52 -0.85
C ASN A 388 3.77 -3.59 -2.36
N LEU A 389 4.41 -2.72 -3.13
CA LEU A 389 4.36 -2.67 -4.59
C LEU A 389 5.75 -2.89 -5.19
N ILE A 390 5.79 -3.62 -6.30
CA ILE A 390 7.01 -3.81 -7.07
C ILE A 390 7.01 -2.78 -8.19
N GLY A 391 7.97 -1.86 -8.16
CA GLY A 391 8.21 -0.91 -9.24
C GLY A 391 9.29 -1.39 -10.23
N PRO A 392 9.57 -0.57 -11.27
CA PRO A 392 10.46 -0.94 -12.37
C PRO A 392 11.94 -0.89 -11.99
N LYS A 393 12.75 -1.60 -12.77
CA LYS A 393 14.21 -1.68 -12.59
C LYS A 393 14.92 -0.45 -13.14
N GLU A 394 14.40 0.11 -14.23
CA GLU A 394 15.00 1.25 -14.92
C GLU A 394 14.53 2.58 -14.34
N LYS A 395 15.35 3.61 -14.52
CA LYS A 395 14.94 4.98 -14.25
C LYS A 395 13.84 5.38 -15.22
N MET A 396 12.77 5.95 -14.69
CA MET A 396 11.64 6.48 -15.44
C MET A 396 11.75 7.98 -15.66
N ALA A 397 11.04 8.47 -16.66
CA ALA A 397 10.79 9.88 -16.90
C ALA A 397 9.32 10.11 -17.27
N LEU A 398 8.75 11.19 -16.74
CA LEU A 398 7.42 11.69 -17.10
C LEU A 398 7.60 12.93 -17.98
N THR A 399 7.13 12.89 -19.22
CA THR A 399 7.20 14.04 -20.17
C THR A 399 8.61 14.67 -20.30
N GLY A 400 9.66 13.86 -20.12
CA GLY A 400 11.06 14.29 -20.17
C GLY A 400 11.66 14.73 -18.82
N HIS A 401 10.90 14.66 -17.73
CA HIS A 401 11.40 14.88 -16.36
C HIS A 401 11.82 13.55 -15.74
N PRO A 402 13.12 13.32 -15.46
CA PRO A 402 13.58 12.07 -14.86
C PRO A 402 13.14 11.93 -13.41
N ALA A 403 12.52 10.79 -13.08
CA ALA A 403 12.10 10.45 -11.73
C ALA A 403 13.29 9.88 -10.93
N LYS A 404 13.67 10.57 -9.86
CA LYS A 404 14.71 10.18 -8.92
C LYS A 404 14.22 9.12 -7.92
N GLY A 405 12.96 9.21 -7.51
CA GLY A 405 12.37 8.36 -6.49
C GLY A 405 10.85 8.40 -6.52
N MET A 406 10.22 7.46 -5.82
CA MET A 406 8.78 7.50 -5.58
C MET A 406 8.40 6.71 -4.34
N TYR A 407 7.27 7.09 -3.77
CA TYR A 407 6.65 6.38 -2.67
C TYR A 407 5.15 6.64 -2.66
N PHE A 408 4.43 5.90 -1.83
CA PHE A 408 3.00 6.13 -1.62
C PHE A 408 2.63 5.83 -0.18
N THR A 409 1.51 6.37 0.28
CA THR A 409 0.89 6.02 1.56
C THR A 409 -0.63 6.04 1.43
N VAL A 410 -1.29 5.30 2.31
CA VAL A 410 -2.75 5.32 2.47
C VAL A 410 -3.10 6.27 3.62
N VAL A 411 -4.15 7.07 3.45
CA VAL A 411 -4.68 8.03 4.43
C VAL A 411 -6.20 7.87 4.54
N GLY A 412 -6.80 8.39 5.60
CA GLY A 412 -8.24 8.20 5.88
C GLY A 412 -8.57 6.80 6.41
N ILE A 413 -7.64 6.17 7.13
CA ILE A 413 -7.84 4.86 7.76
C ILE A 413 -7.67 4.93 9.28
N PRO A 414 -8.39 4.12 10.08
CA PRO A 414 -8.38 4.21 11.54
C PRO A 414 -7.15 3.51 12.16
N GLN A 415 -5.94 3.93 11.77
CA GLN A 415 -4.66 3.39 12.25
C GLN A 415 -3.60 4.47 12.44
N SER A 416 -2.92 4.44 13.59
CA SER A 416 -1.83 5.38 13.88
C SER A 416 -0.56 5.11 13.06
N LEU A 417 -0.34 3.86 12.68
CA LEU A 417 0.81 3.44 11.89
C LEU A 417 0.38 2.53 10.72
N LYS A 418 1.08 2.71 9.60
CA LYS A 418 0.86 2.20 8.26
C LYS A 418 2.17 2.32 7.52
N ILE A 419 2.48 1.31 6.73
CA ILE A 419 3.79 1.15 6.14
C ILE A 419 3.54 0.75 4.69
N SER A 420 4.10 1.52 3.78
CA SER A 420 4.04 1.25 2.36
C SER A 420 5.44 1.04 1.84
N VAL A 421 5.63 -0.04 1.10
CA VAL A 421 6.93 -0.42 0.54
C VAL A 421 6.83 -0.35 -0.98
N ILE A 422 7.84 0.22 -1.63
CA ILE A 422 8.00 0.18 -3.07
C ILE A 422 9.45 -0.07 -3.46
N SER A 423 9.68 -0.93 -4.45
CA SER A 423 11.00 -1.07 -5.07
C SER A 423 11.10 -0.24 -6.34
N TYR A 424 12.16 0.56 -6.51
CA TYR A 424 12.42 1.33 -7.74
C TYR A 424 13.93 1.53 -7.91
N MET A 425 14.46 1.30 -9.12
CA MET A 425 15.89 1.46 -9.42
C MET A 425 16.83 0.73 -8.44
N GLU A 426 16.57 -0.54 -8.14
CA GLU A 426 17.35 -1.33 -7.14
C GLU A 426 17.40 -0.72 -5.73
N ASN A 427 16.49 0.19 -5.41
CA ASN A 427 16.26 0.70 -4.08
C ASN A 427 14.92 0.18 -3.55
N LEU A 428 14.87 -0.17 -2.27
CA LEU A 428 13.65 -0.47 -1.53
C LEU A 428 13.31 0.75 -0.69
N ARG A 429 12.24 1.45 -1.03
CA ARG A 429 11.76 2.60 -0.29
C ARG A 429 10.59 2.21 0.60
N ILE A 430 10.65 2.64 1.86
CA ILE A 430 9.61 2.43 2.87
C ILE A 430 9.08 3.79 3.24
N ALA A 431 7.79 4.00 3.06
CA ALA A 431 7.06 5.18 3.51
C ALA A 431 6.24 4.86 4.75
N PHE A 432 6.30 5.76 5.72
CA PHE A 432 5.50 5.74 6.94
C PHE A 432 4.68 7.04 6.96
N GLY A 433 3.36 6.98 6.99
CA GLY A 433 2.47 8.12 7.32
C GLY A 433 1.98 8.28 8.79
N GLY A 434 2.82 8.37 9.83
CA GLY A 434 2.36 8.24 11.24
C GLY A 434 1.29 9.26 11.69
N GLU A 435 0.43 8.87 12.65
CA GLU A 435 -0.45 9.82 13.37
C GLU A 435 0.43 10.92 13.98
N LYS A 436 0.21 12.15 13.54
CA LYS A 436 0.96 13.33 13.98
C LYS A 436 0.94 13.45 15.49
N GLU A 437 2.08 13.81 16.09
CA GLU A 437 2.29 13.95 17.54
C GLU A 437 2.19 12.65 18.36
N PHE A 438 1.81 11.51 17.74
CA PHE A 438 1.75 10.21 18.40
C PHE A 438 2.92 9.30 18.04
N ILE A 439 3.27 9.20 16.75
CA ILE A 439 4.41 8.39 16.30
C ILE A 439 5.69 9.23 16.25
N ASP A 440 6.71 8.81 16.99
CA ASP A 440 8.03 9.44 16.96
C ASP A 440 8.80 8.98 15.71
N GLN A 441 8.81 9.85 14.68
CA GLN A 441 9.41 9.59 13.38
C GLN A 441 10.91 9.28 13.47
N GLU A 442 11.67 10.05 14.25
CA GLU A 442 13.13 9.91 14.32
C GLU A 442 13.50 8.59 15.00
N LYS A 443 12.81 8.27 16.10
CA LYS A 443 13.03 7.02 16.83
C LYS A 443 12.62 5.79 16.03
N LEU A 444 11.46 5.81 15.37
CA LEU A 444 11.04 4.71 14.50
C LEU A 444 12.04 4.52 13.35
N THR A 445 12.51 5.62 12.76
CA THR A 445 13.52 5.59 11.70
C THR A 445 14.84 4.97 12.17
N SER A 446 15.31 5.36 13.35
CA SER A 446 16.51 4.79 13.98
C SER A 446 16.35 3.29 14.22
N CYS A 447 15.22 2.86 14.81
CA CYS A 447 14.92 1.45 15.07
C CYS A 447 14.85 0.60 13.79
N MET A 448 14.28 1.14 12.71
CA MET A 448 14.23 0.47 11.41
C MET A 448 15.61 0.27 10.80
N LYS A 449 16.49 1.27 10.91
CA LYS A 449 17.89 1.15 10.47
C LYS A 449 18.65 0.10 11.30
N LYS A 450 18.52 0.15 12.64
CA LYS A 450 19.09 -0.88 13.54
C LYS A 450 18.62 -2.29 13.19
N ALA A 451 17.32 -2.47 12.94
CA ALA A 451 16.77 -3.76 12.56
C ALA A 451 17.37 -4.30 11.26
N PHE A 452 17.50 -3.44 10.24
CA PHE A 452 18.19 -3.80 8.99
C PHE A 452 19.65 -4.21 9.26
N ASP A 453 20.39 -3.42 10.03
CA ASP A 453 21.81 -3.68 10.32
C ASP A 453 22.00 -5.00 11.08
N TYR A 454 21.15 -5.28 12.08
CA TYR A 454 21.16 -6.54 12.83
C TYR A 454 20.92 -7.75 11.92
N ILE A 455 19.88 -7.70 11.08
CA ILE A 455 19.56 -8.79 10.14
C ILE A 455 20.65 -8.95 9.10
N HIS A 456 21.15 -7.85 8.54
CA HIS A 456 22.17 -7.86 7.50
C HIS A 456 23.47 -8.45 8.03
N LYS A 457 23.96 -7.98 9.19
CA LYS A 457 25.15 -8.51 9.86
C LYS A 457 25.01 -9.99 10.19
N ALA A 458 23.91 -10.39 10.84
CA ALA A 458 23.67 -11.80 11.17
C ALA A 458 23.62 -12.69 9.92
N SER A 459 23.08 -12.19 8.81
CA SER A 459 23.09 -12.93 7.54
C SER A 459 24.50 -13.10 6.97
N ILE A 460 25.42 -12.15 7.22
CA ILE A 460 26.82 -12.25 6.82
C ILE A 460 27.56 -13.30 7.66
N ASP A 461 27.32 -13.35 8.95
CA ASP A 461 28.02 -14.28 9.85
C ASP A 461 27.65 -15.75 9.61
N VAL A 462 26.43 -16.03 9.11
CA VAL A 462 26.01 -17.39 8.67
C VAL A 462 26.91 -17.95 7.56
N SER A 463 27.68 -17.13 6.82
CA SER A 463 28.63 -17.61 5.80
C SER A 463 30.01 -18.03 6.33
N MET A 464 30.26 -17.99 7.63
CA MET A 464 31.53 -18.49 8.22
C MET A 464 31.46 -19.94 8.72
N PHE A 465 30.37 -20.68 8.45
CA PHE A 465 30.20 -22.08 8.84
C PHE A 465 29.84 -22.99 7.67
#